data_AF-A0A958SMP3-F1
#
_entry.id   AF-A0A958SMP3-F1
#
_cell.length_a   1.000
_cell.length_b   1.000
_cell.length_c   1.000
_cell.angle_alpha   90.00
_cell.angle_beta   90.00
_cell.angle_gamma   90.00
#
_symmetry.space_group_name_H-M   'P 1'
#
loop_
_entity.id
_entity.type
_entity.pdbx_description
1 polymer ?
#
loop_
_entity_poly.entity_id
_entity_poly.type
_entity_poly.pdbx_seq_one_letter_code
_entity_poly.pdbx_strand_id
1 'polypeptide(L)' 'MKKITIISLFLVSFLSFSQEVPMQNGTVNNCSGVFTDSGGSMANYGDNENYTMTICGDTAGF' A
#
# COMPACT_ATOMS: atom_id res chain seq x y z
N MET A 1 -10.19 -24.81 -24.43
CA MET A 1 -10.12 -23.34 -24.25
C MET A 1 -10.73 -22.90 -22.92
N LYS A 2 -11.97 -23.29 -22.55
CA LYS A 2 -12.60 -22.96 -21.24
C LYS A 2 -11.78 -23.35 -20.01
N LYS A 3 -11.07 -24.49 -20.03
CA LYS A 3 -10.24 -24.97 -18.91
C LYS A 3 -9.01 -24.07 -18.65
N ILE A 4 -8.40 -23.53 -19.71
CA ILE A 4 -7.26 -22.59 -19.60
C ILE A 4 -7.75 -21.26 -19.01
N THR A 5 -8.94 -20.80 -19.41
CA THR A 5 -9.57 -19.59 -18.87
C THR A 5 -9.87 -19.73 -17.37
N ILE A 6 -10.34 -20.89 -16.91
CA ILE A 6 -10.60 -21.16 -15.49
C ILE A 6 -9.31 -21.19 -14.67
N ILE A 7 -8.24 -21.83 -15.19
CA ILE A 7 -6.93 -21.86 -14.52
C ILE A 7 -6.35 -20.45 -14.40
N SER A 8 -6.47 -19.63 -15.45
CA SER A 8 -6.02 -18.23 -15.41
C SER A 8 -6.80 -17.40 -14.39
N LEU A 9 -8.11 -17.61 -14.26
CA LEU A 9 -8.95 -16.90 -13.27
C LEU A 9 -8.58 -17.29 -11.82
N PHE A 10 -8.23 -18.56 -11.60
CA PHE A 10 -7.81 -19.08 -10.29
C PHE A 10 -6.39 -18.64 -9.88
N LEU A 11 -5.52 -18.35 -10.85
CA LEU A 11 -4.17 -17.85 -10.57
C LEU A 11 -4.18 -16.37 -10.12
N VAL A 12 -5.08 -15.56 -10.68
CA VAL A 12 -5.19 -14.12 -10.38
C VAL A 12 -5.76 -13.86 -8.98
N SER A 13 -6.56 -14.78 -8.43
CA SER A 13 -7.15 -14.65 -7.08
C SER A 13 -6.15 -14.74 -5.92
N PHE A 14 -4.89 -15.15 -6.16
CA PHE A 14 -3.83 -15.16 -5.14
C PHE A 14 -2.98 -13.88 -5.12
N LEU A 15 -3.26 -12.93 -6.00
CA LEU A 15 -2.56 -11.65 -6.07
C LEU A 15 -3.21 -10.64 -5.13
N SER A 16 -3.07 -10.85 -3.82
CA SER A 16 -3.44 -9.85 -2.82
C SER A 16 -2.29 -8.86 -2.66
N PHE A 17 -2.40 -7.68 -3.29
CA PHE A 17 -1.48 -6.57 -3.04
C PHE A 17 -2.04 -5.70 -1.91
N SER A 18 -1.42 -5.74 -0.73
CA SER A 18 -1.57 -4.64 0.21
C SER A 18 -0.75 -3.46 -0.32
N GLN A 19 -1.33 -2.26 -0.33
CA GLN A 19 -0.63 -1.07 -0.80
C GLN A 19 0.36 -0.61 0.26
N GLU A 20 1.58 -0.28 -0.16
CA GLU A 20 2.57 0.33 0.73
C GLU A 20 2.29 1.83 0.85
N VAL A 21 2.43 2.36 2.07
CA VAL A 21 2.23 3.77 2.41
C VAL A 21 3.55 4.30 2.97
N PRO A 22 4.52 4.70 2.12
CA PRO A 22 5.80 5.22 2.59
C PRO A 22 5.65 6.60 3.23
N MET A 23 6.47 6.85 4.26
CA MET A 23 6.51 8.11 5.00
C MET A 23 6.81 9.29 4.05
N GLN A 24 5.96 10.30 4.10
CA GLN A 24 6.11 11.56 3.36
C GLN A 24 5.37 12.70 4.07
N ASN A 25 5.59 13.94 3.65
CA ASN A 25 4.80 15.06 4.16
C ASN A 25 3.37 15.04 3.63
N GLY A 26 2.39 15.30 4.50
CA GLY A 26 1.00 15.55 4.11
C GLY A 26 0.00 14.56 4.70
N THR A 27 -1.14 14.42 4.03
CA THR A 27 -2.24 13.56 4.48
C THR A 27 -2.55 12.50 3.44
N VAL A 28 -2.72 11.25 3.87
CA VAL A 28 -3.27 10.18 3.05
C VAL A 28 -4.56 9.67 3.67
N ASN A 29 -5.51 9.29 2.82
CA ASN A 29 -6.71 8.58 3.24
C ASN A 29 -6.51 7.13 2.81
N ASN A 30 -6.27 6.24 3.78
CA ASN A 30 -6.10 4.80 3.59
C ASN A 30 -6.74 4.04 4.76
N CYS A 31 -7.66 3.11 4.50
CA CYS A 31 -8.18 2.17 5.50
C CYS A 31 -7.41 0.84 5.59
N SER A 32 -6.49 0.59 4.67
CA SER A 32 -5.66 -0.63 4.63
C SER A 32 -4.32 -0.34 3.94
N GLY A 33 -3.33 -1.17 4.21
CA GLY A 33 -1.98 -0.99 3.66
C GLY A 33 -0.90 -1.37 4.67
N VAL A 34 0.36 -1.23 4.27
CA VAL A 34 1.53 -1.32 5.15
C VAL A 34 2.21 0.03 5.16
N PHE A 35 2.21 0.70 6.31
CA PHE A 35 2.98 1.92 6.50
C PHE A 35 4.47 1.60 6.63
N THR A 36 5.30 2.32 5.90
CA THR A 36 6.76 2.17 5.88
C THR A 36 7.45 3.52 6.04
N ASP A 37 8.76 3.51 6.26
CA ASP A 37 9.54 4.75 6.17
C ASP A 37 9.57 5.29 4.72
N SER A 38 10.30 6.38 4.50
CA SER A 38 10.37 7.07 3.21
C SER A 38 11.12 6.28 2.12
N GLY A 39 12.00 5.37 2.52
CA GLY A 39 12.73 4.46 1.63
C GLY A 39 11.87 3.28 1.20
N GLY A 40 10.80 3.01 1.94
CA GLY A 40 9.88 1.92 1.68
C GLY A 40 10.49 0.54 1.95
N SER A 41 9.76 -0.51 1.58
CA SER A 41 10.08 -1.89 1.97
C SER A 41 11.37 -2.46 1.38
N MET A 42 11.91 -1.83 0.34
CA MET A 42 13.05 -2.35 -0.43
C MET A 42 14.27 -1.42 -0.46
N ALA A 43 14.23 -0.27 0.23
CA ALA A 43 15.36 0.66 0.27
C ALA A 43 15.52 1.27 1.67
N ASN A 44 16.58 2.07 1.83
CA ASN A 44 16.84 2.79 3.07
C ASN A 44 16.24 4.19 2.99
N TYR A 45 15.79 4.70 4.14
CA TYR A 45 15.48 6.12 4.32
C TYR A 45 16.77 6.98 4.28
N GLY A 46 16.65 8.26 3.96
CA GLY A 46 17.76 9.20 3.92
C GLY A 46 18.20 9.71 5.31
N ASP A 47 19.45 10.16 5.41
CA ASP A 47 19.96 10.74 6.64
C ASP A 47 19.18 12.01 7.04
N ASN A 48 18.87 12.12 8.34
CA ASN A 48 18.28 13.30 8.96
C ASN A 48 16.94 13.77 8.37
N GLU A 49 16.15 12.84 7.84
CA GLU A 49 14.80 13.14 7.35
C GLU A 49 13.85 13.57 8.47
N ASN A 50 12.98 14.53 8.15
CA ASN A 50 11.96 15.03 9.05
C ASN A 50 10.67 15.26 8.26
N TYR A 51 9.73 14.34 8.42
CA TYR A 51 8.43 14.36 7.77
C TYR A 51 7.31 14.33 8.80
N THR A 52 6.18 14.94 8.47
CA THR A 52 4.94 14.79 9.23
C THR A 52 3.85 14.29 8.30
N MET A 53 3.34 13.10 8.61
CA MET A 53 2.29 12.43 7.85
C MET A 53 1.04 12.26 8.71
N THR A 54 -0.12 12.57 8.15
CA THR A 54 -1.43 12.28 8.74
C THR A 54 -2.10 11.17 7.95
N ILE A 55 -2.54 10.11 8.63
CA ILE A 55 -3.27 9.00 8.00
C ILE A 55 -4.71 9.06 8.49
N CYS A 56 -5.64 9.18 7.53
CA CYS A 56 -7.07 9.22 7.74
C CYS A 56 -7.72 7.96 7.13
N GLY A 57 -8.94 7.61 7.57
CA GLY A 57 -9.75 6.61 6.88
C GLY A 57 -10.30 7.14 5.54
N ASP A 58 -10.59 6.23 4.61
CA ASP A 58 -11.12 6.51 3.26
C ASP A 58 -12.52 7.13 3.28
N THR A 59 -13.23 6.97 4.40
CA THR A 59 -14.57 7.49 4.63
C THR A 59 -14.52 8.59 5.68
N ALA A 60 -14.99 9.78 5.31
CA ALA A 60 -15.18 10.87 6.24
C ALA A 60 -16.37 10.57 7.17
N GLY A 61 -16.10 10.41 8.47
CA GLY A 61 -17.13 10.24 9.51
C GLY A 61 -17.42 8.79 9.90
N PHE A 62 -17.94 8.65 11.13
CA PHE A 62 -18.26 7.41 11.85
C PHE A 62 -19.07 6.38 11.05
#